data_AF-A0A9Q9S6D4-F1
#
_entry.id   AF-A0A9Q9S6D4-F1
#
_cell.length_a   1.000
_cell.length_b   1.000
_cell.length_c   1.000
_cell.angle_alpha   90.00
_cell.angle_beta   90.00
_cell.angle_gamma   90.00
#
_symmetry.space_group_name_H-M   'P 1'
#
loop_
_entity.id
_entity.type
_entity.pdbx_description
1 polymer ?
#
loop_
_entity_poly.entity_id
_entity_poly.type
_entity_poly.pdbx_seq_one_letter_code
_entity_poly.pdbx_strand_id
1 'polypeptide(L)'
;MTVATFAFFIIHGGLLLTLCWHDLRYGLLPDKFTCPLLWGGLLYYLCLSPANLVHAVWGAIGGYLAFGLIYWLYRGIRGREGIGYGDIKFLAALGAWHGWKVLPQLVLIAAILACAAVTALTLCTRTRQTLHYPLPFGPFLAAAGVFCGWQAFISQPL
;
A
#
# COMPACT_ATOMS: atom_id res chain seq x y z
N MET A 1 15.83 0.14 -20.68
CA MET A 1 14.75 -0.56 -19.94
C MET A 1 14.51 -1.91 -20.61
N THR A 2 14.70 -3.03 -19.92
CA THR A 2 14.54 -4.37 -20.51
C THR A 2 13.07 -4.78 -20.55
N VAL A 3 12.67 -5.63 -21.50
CA VAL A 3 11.28 -6.15 -21.63
C VAL A 3 10.76 -6.75 -20.31
N ALA A 4 11.66 -7.37 -19.54
CA ALA A 4 11.36 -7.90 -18.21
C ALA A 4 10.82 -6.83 -17.24
N THR A 5 11.41 -5.63 -17.23
CA THR A 5 10.97 -4.54 -16.34
C THR A 5 9.52 -4.15 -16.62
N PHE A 6 9.14 -4.04 -17.89
CA PHE A 6 7.76 -3.73 -18.28
C PHE A 6 6.76 -4.81 -17.86
N ALA A 7 7.14 -6.09 -17.98
CA ALA A 7 6.29 -7.20 -17.54
C ALA A 7 5.99 -7.11 -16.03
N PHE A 8 7.01 -6.85 -15.20
CA PHE A 8 6.82 -6.66 -13.76
C PHE A 8 5.91 -5.47 -13.43
N PHE A 9 5.98 -4.37 -14.18
CA PHE A 9 5.09 -3.23 -13.97
C PHE A 9 3.64 -3.52 -14.33
N ILE A 10 3.39 -4.22 -15.42
CA ILE A 10 2.03 -4.62 -15.80
C ILE A 10 1.44 -5.53 -14.72
N ILE A 11 2.23 -6.47 -14.20
CA ILE A 11 1.81 -7.36 -13.10
C ILE A 11 1.53 -6.55 -11.83
N HIS A 12 2.42 -5.63 -11.44
CA HIS A 12 2.24 -4.76 -10.28
C HIS A 12 0.97 -3.91 -10.39
N GLY A 13 0.79 -3.20 -11.51
CA GLY A 13 -0.39 -2.36 -11.77
C GLY A 13 -1.68 -3.18 -11.79
N GLY A 14 -1.68 -4.36 -12.42
CA GLY A 14 -2.83 -5.26 -12.44
C GLY A 14 -3.19 -5.78 -11.04
N LEU A 15 -2.19 -6.16 -10.23
CA LEU A 15 -2.41 -6.57 -8.84
C LEU A 15 -2.92 -5.42 -7.96
N LEU A 16 -2.41 -4.20 -8.14
CA LEU A 16 -2.94 -3.02 -7.44
C LEU A 16 -4.39 -2.74 -7.81
N LEU A 17 -4.73 -2.82 -9.09
CA LEU A 17 -6.09 -2.56 -9.57
C LEU A 17 -7.07 -3.63 -9.07
N THR A 18 -6.69 -4.90 -9.09
CA THR A 18 -7.51 -5.99 -8.55
C THR A 18 -7.70 -5.88 -7.03
N LEU A 19 -6.66 -5.53 -6.28
CA LEU A 19 -6.75 -5.27 -4.84
C LEU A 19 -7.64 -4.06 -4.53
N CYS A 20 -7.48 -2.95 -5.27
CA CYS A 20 -8.30 -1.76 -5.12
C CYS A 20 -9.78 -2.05 -5.40
N TRP A 21 -10.08 -2.79 -6.47
CA TRP A 21 -11.45 -3.18 -6.82
C TRP A 21 -12.08 -4.10 -5.76
N HIS A 22 -11.31 -5.05 -5.23
CA HIS A 22 -11.79 -5.96 -4.18
C HIS A 22 -12.02 -5.22 -2.86
N ASP A 23 -11.16 -4.27 -2.51
CA ASP A 23 -11.29 -3.47 -1.28
C ASP A 23 -12.50 -2.51 -1.36
N LEU A 24 -12.74 -1.88 -2.52
CA LEU A 24 -13.94 -1.06 -2.72
C LEU A 24 -15.26 -1.84 -2.61
N ARG A 25 -15.25 -3.13 -3.00
CA ARG A 25 -16.46 -3.95 -3.05
C ARG A 25 -16.74 -4.71 -1.76
N TYR A 26 -15.70 -5.21 -1.11
CA TYR A 26 -15.81 -6.11 0.04
C TYR A 26 -15.11 -5.59 1.30
N GLY A 27 -14.31 -4.52 1.21
CA GLY A 27 -13.52 -3.99 2.33
C GLY A 27 -12.47 -4.97 2.85
N LEU A 28 -12.03 -5.90 2.00
CA LEU A 28 -11.09 -6.96 2.34
C LEU A 28 -10.00 -7.05 1.27
N LEU A 29 -8.75 -7.11 1.70
CA LEU A 29 -7.61 -7.40 0.81
C LEU A 29 -7.22 -8.88 0.93
N PRO A 30 -7.56 -9.72 -0.07
CA PRO A 30 -7.33 -11.15 0.02
C PRO A 30 -5.84 -11.49 -0.15
N ASP A 31 -5.38 -12.40 0.70
CA ASP A 31 -3.99 -12.89 0.71
C ASP A 31 -3.53 -13.46 -0.63
N LYS A 32 -4.48 -13.99 -1.42
CA LYS A 32 -4.24 -14.53 -2.76
C LYS A 32 -3.67 -13.49 -3.73
N PHE A 33 -3.88 -12.19 -3.50
CA PHE A 33 -3.34 -11.11 -4.34
C PHE A 33 -2.26 -10.28 -3.63
N THR A 34 -2.32 -10.11 -2.31
CA THR A 34 -1.28 -9.38 -1.58
C THR A 34 0.04 -10.16 -1.48
N CYS A 35 -0.02 -11.48 -1.32
CA CYS A 35 1.16 -12.34 -1.28
C CYS A 35 1.94 -12.33 -2.61
N PRO A 36 1.34 -12.58 -3.78
CA PRO A 36 2.07 -12.48 -5.05
C PRO A 36 2.56 -11.07 -5.35
N LEU A 37 1.87 -10.03 -4.86
CA LEU A 37 2.38 -8.67 -4.96
C LEU A 37 3.70 -8.52 -4.17
N LEU A 38 3.75 -8.96 -2.92
CA LEU A 38 4.96 -8.89 -2.09
C LEU A 38 6.11 -9.68 -2.72
N TRP A 39 5.88 -10.94 -3.06
CA TRP A 39 6.90 -11.81 -3.64
C TRP A 39 7.34 -11.33 -5.03
N GLY A 40 6.43 -10.77 -5.83
CA GLY A 40 6.73 -10.18 -7.12
C GLY A 40 7.73 -9.02 -7.01
N GLY A 41 7.61 -8.18 -5.99
CA GLY A 41 8.55 -7.07 -5.74
C GLY A 41 9.94 -7.58 -5.34
N LEU A 42 10.01 -8.59 -4.48
CA LEU A 42 11.30 -9.22 -4.12
C LEU A 42 11.95 -9.90 -5.33
N LEU A 43 11.16 -10.59 -6.15
CA LEU A 43 11.66 -11.26 -7.35
C LEU A 43 12.13 -10.25 -8.40
N TYR A 44 11.44 -9.11 -8.54
CA TYR A 44 11.88 -8.00 -9.37
C TYR A 44 13.29 -7.53 -8.97
N TYR A 45 13.52 -7.22 -7.69
CA TYR A 45 14.84 -6.81 -7.22
C TYR A 45 15.88 -7.93 -7.32
N LEU A 46 15.51 -9.18 -7.08
CA LEU A 46 16.41 -10.32 -7.22
C LEU A 46 16.91 -10.50 -8.66
N CYS A 47 16.02 -10.37 -9.66
CA CYS A 47 16.36 -10.61 -11.06
C CYS A 47 16.97 -9.38 -11.76
N LEU A 48 16.54 -8.17 -11.42
CA LEU A 48 16.88 -6.96 -12.19
C LEU A 48 17.86 -6.04 -11.47
N SER A 49 17.83 -5.99 -10.13
CA SER A 49 18.60 -5.03 -9.33
C SER A 49 19.01 -5.60 -7.97
N PRO A 50 19.86 -6.65 -7.93
CA PRO A 50 20.17 -7.39 -6.71
C PRO A 50 20.81 -6.54 -5.61
N ALA A 51 21.55 -5.47 -5.98
CA ALA A 51 22.10 -4.51 -5.03
C ALA A 51 21.03 -3.82 -4.16
N ASN A 52 19.81 -3.67 -4.68
CA ASN A 52 18.69 -3.02 -4.00
C ASN A 52 17.79 -4.02 -3.25
N LEU A 53 18.05 -5.32 -3.34
CA LEU A 53 17.25 -6.36 -2.67
C LEU A 53 17.18 -6.15 -1.16
N VAL A 54 18.29 -5.74 -0.55
CA VAL A 54 18.36 -5.43 0.89
C VAL A 54 17.34 -4.33 1.25
N HIS A 55 17.22 -3.29 0.42
CA HIS A 55 16.26 -2.21 0.65
C HIS A 55 14.81 -2.64 0.46
N ALA A 56 14.53 -3.57 -0.45
CA ALA A 56 13.22 -4.15 -0.66
C ALA A 56 12.79 -5.03 0.53
N VAL A 57 13.70 -5.85 1.06
CA VAL A 57 13.44 -6.67 2.26
C VAL A 57 13.19 -5.79 3.47
N TRP A 58 14.02 -4.78 3.71
CA TRP A 58 13.77 -3.79 4.77
C TRP A 58 12.48 -3.01 4.55
N GLY A 59 12.08 -2.80 3.30
CA GLY A 59 10.78 -2.21 2.97
C GLY A 59 9.62 -3.12 3.37
N ALA A 60 9.69 -4.41 3.06
CA ALA A 60 8.66 -5.36 3.49
C ALA A 60 8.56 -5.46 5.02
N ILE A 61 9.69 -5.57 5.70
CA ILE A 61 9.77 -5.59 7.17
C ILE A 61 9.23 -4.29 7.75
N GLY A 62 9.68 -3.15 7.23
CA GLY A 62 9.27 -1.81 7.68
C GLY A 62 7.78 -1.58 7.50
N GLY A 63 7.19 -2.01 6.38
CA GLY A 63 5.75 -1.90 6.13
C GLY A 63 4.95 -2.76 7.12
N TYR A 64 5.40 -3.99 7.39
CA TYR A 64 4.74 -4.87 8.35
C TYR A 64 4.84 -4.34 9.78
N LEU A 65 6.02 -3.87 10.19
CA LEU A 65 6.25 -3.33 11.52
C LEU A 65 5.54 -2.00 11.74
N ALA A 66 5.51 -1.10 10.75
CA ALA A 66 4.88 0.21 10.90
C ALA A 66 3.39 0.08 11.22
N PHE A 67 2.63 -0.60 10.37
CA PHE A 67 1.19 -0.77 10.62
C PHE A 67 0.91 -1.84 11.67
N GLY A 68 1.76 -2.87 11.79
CA GLY A 68 1.68 -3.86 12.85
C GLY A 68 1.79 -3.24 14.24
N LEU A 69 2.78 -2.38 14.48
CA LEU A 69 2.96 -1.72 15.77
C LEU A 69 1.76 -0.83 16.12
N ILE A 70 1.25 -0.05 15.14
CA ILE A 70 0.06 0.78 15.32
C ILE A 70 -1.16 -0.10 15.64
N TYR A 71 -1.34 -1.22 14.93
CA TYR A 71 -2.42 -2.17 15.16
C TYR A 71 -2.38 -2.75 16.58
N TRP A 72 -1.21 -3.27 17.01
CA TRP A 72 -1.06 -3.86 18.34
C TRP A 72 -1.21 -2.84 19.46
N LEU A 73 -0.64 -1.64 19.29
CA LEU A 73 -0.78 -0.55 20.27
C LEU A 73 -2.24 -0.10 20.41
N TYR A 74 -2.93 0.10 19.28
CA TYR A 74 -4.33 0.49 19.28
C TYR A 74 -5.22 -0.60 19.89
N ARG A 75 -4.98 -1.87 19.53
CA ARG A 75 -5.71 -3.01 20.08
C ARG A 75 -5.50 -3.14 21.60
N GLY A 76 -4.28 -2.94 22.09
CA GLY A 76 -3.96 -2.99 23.51
C GLY A 76 -4.64 -1.89 24.33
N ILE A 77 -4.75 -0.68 23.77
CA ILE A 77 -5.33 0.48 24.48
C ILE A 77 -6.87 0.49 24.38
N ARG A 78 -7.43 0.25 23.19
CA ARG A 78 -8.87 0.42 22.91
C ARG A 78 -9.66 -0.89 22.94
N GLY A 79 -9.00 -2.05 22.92
CA GLY A 79 -9.66 -3.36 22.83
C GLY A 79 -10.43 -3.59 21.53
N ARG A 80 -10.24 -2.74 20.52
CA ARG A 80 -10.93 -2.78 19.22
C ARG A 80 -9.92 -2.80 18.09
N GLU A 81 -10.31 -3.39 16.97
CA GLU A 81 -9.51 -3.38 15.75
C GLU A 81 -9.65 -2.01 15.08
N GLY A 82 -8.52 -1.32 14.90
CA GLY A 82 -8.49 0.02 14.29
C GLY A 82 -8.18 -0.02 12.80
N ILE A 83 -7.10 -0.72 12.44
CA ILE A 83 -6.62 -0.88 11.05
C ILE A 83 -6.90 -2.31 10.59
N GLY A 84 -7.33 -2.47 9.34
CA GLY A 84 -7.56 -3.78 8.74
C GLY A 84 -6.26 -4.57 8.60
N TYR A 85 -6.28 -5.85 8.97
CA TYR A 85 -5.09 -6.71 8.87
C TYR A 85 -4.59 -6.85 7.41
N GLY A 86 -5.49 -6.68 6.44
CA GLY A 86 -5.15 -6.63 5.01
C GLY A 86 -4.26 -5.44 4.64
N ASP A 87 -4.49 -4.26 5.23
CA ASP A 87 -3.73 -3.05 4.96
C ASP A 87 -2.27 -3.18 5.39
N ILE A 88 -2.02 -3.91 6.49
CA ILE A 88 -0.67 -4.20 7.00
C ILE A 88 0.12 -4.99 5.95
N LYS A 89 -0.47 -6.05 5.41
CA LYS A 89 0.16 -6.90 4.37
C LYS A 89 0.33 -6.13 3.07
N PHE A 90 -0.62 -5.26 2.75
CA PHE A 90 -0.57 -4.47 1.54
C PHE A 90 0.53 -3.41 1.58
N LEU A 91 0.69 -2.72 2.73
CA LEU A 91 1.81 -1.80 2.93
C LEU A 91 3.16 -2.52 2.88
N ALA A 92 3.26 -3.72 3.45
CA ALA A 92 4.46 -4.55 3.34
C ALA A 92 4.78 -4.92 1.88
N ALA A 93 3.76 -5.29 1.11
CA ALA A 93 3.91 -5.55 -0.32
C ALA A 93 4.38 -4.30 -1.07
N LEU A 94 3.76 -3.14 -0.84
CA LEU A 94 4.21 -1.86 -1.42
C LEU A 94 5.64 -1.50 -1.01
N GLY A 95 6.04 -1.79 0.23
CA GLY A 95 7.41 -1.64 0.72
C GLY A 95 8.41 -2.54 0.00
N ALA A 96 8.01 -3.75 -0.41
CA ALA A 96 8.85 -4.63 -1.21
C ALA A 96 9.13 -4.06 -2.61
N TRP A 97 8.21 -3.30 -3.19
CA TRP A 97 8.39 -2.67 -4.51
C TRP A 97 9.13 -1.33 -4.45
N HIS A 98 8.80 -0.49 -3.47
CA HIS A 98 9.31 0.90 -3.40
C HIS A 98 10.51 1.07 -2.46
N GLY A 99 10.77 0.07 -1.61
CA GLY A 99 11.79 0.13 -0.56
C GLY A 99 11.36 0.92 0.67
N TRP A 100 12.14 0.78 1.74
CA TRP A 100 11.81 1.34 3.06
C TRP A 100 11.79 2.87 3.12
N LYS A 101 12.61 3.57 2.32
CA LYS A 101 12.71 5.04 2.35
C LYS A 101 11.43 5.72 1.88
N VAL A 102 10.69 5.06 0.99
CA VAL A 102 9.49 5.61 0.35
C VAL A 102 8.24 5.34 1.20
N LEU A 103 8.28 4.39 2.13
CA LEU A 103 7.15 4.02 2.98
C LEU A 103 6.54 5.19 3.77
N PRO A 104 7.30 6.06 4.46
CA PRO A 104 6.72 7.17 5.22
C PRO A 104 5.95 8.13 4.31
N GLN A 105 6.50 8.41 3.13
CA GLN A 105 5.86 9.27 2.13
C GLN A 105 4.58 8.61 1.58
N LEU A 106 4.62 7.31 1.31
CA LEU A 106 3.47 6.55 0.82
C LEU A 106 2.32 6.59 1.83
N VAL A 107 2.60 6.31 3.10
CA VAL A 107 1.61 6.37 4.18
C VAL A 107 1.05 7.78 4.34
N LEU A 108 1.89 8.81 4.27
CA LEU A 108 1.47 10.20 4.37
C LEU A 108 0.52 10.59 3.23
N ILE A 109 0.87 10.25 1.98
CA ILE A 109 0.03 10.53 0.81
C ILE A 109 -1.30 9.78 0.92
N ALA A 110 -1.28 8.50 1.30
CA ALA A 110 -2.49 7.72 1.50
C ALA A 110 -3.40 8.33 2.58
N ALA A 111 -2.81 8.76 3.71
CA ALA A 111 -3.55 9.43 4.78
C ALA A 111 -4.16 10.77 4.33
N ILE A 112 -3.41 11.59 3.59
CA ILE A 112 -3.90 12.87 3.05
C ILE A 112 -5.07 12.62 2.08
N LEU A 113 -4.95 11.65 1.16
CA LEU A 113 -6.01 11.31 0.22
C LEU A 113 -7.25 10.79 0.95
N ALA A 114 -7.09 9.94 1.96
CA ALA A 114 -8.19 9.45 2.77
C ALA A 114 -8.88 10.59 3.55
N CYS A 115 -8.11 11.47 4.21
CA CYS A 115 -8.65 12.64 4.89
C CYS A 115 -9.39 13.58 3.93
N ALA A 116 -8.81 13.86 2.76
CA ALA A 116 -9.44 14.68 1.73
C ALA A 116 -10.77 14.07 1.27
N ALA A 117 -10.81 12.75 1.01
CA ALA A 117 -12.03 12.06 0.62
C ALA A 117 -13.11 12.14 1.71
N VAL A 118 -12.76 11.93 2.98
CA VAL A 118 -13.69 12.05 4.11
C VAL A 118 -14.21 13.49 4.26
N THR A 119 -13.33 14.49 4.16
CA THR A 119 -13.77 15.91 4.23
C THR A 119 -14.69 16.27 3.06
N ALA A 120 -14.39 15.84 1.84
CA ALA A 120 -15.26 16.06 0.69
C ALA A 120 -16.63 15.39 0.87
N LEU A 121 -16.65 14.13 1.30
CA LEU A 121 -17.89 13.40 1.56
C LEU A 121 -18.74 14.06 2.65
N THR A 122 -18.13 14.48 3.76
CA THR A 122 -18.85 15.14 4.87
C THR A 122 -19.41 16.51 4.45
N LEU A 123 -18.69 17.27 3.63
CA LEU A 123 -19.18 18.54 3.05
C LEU A 123 -20.33 18.33 2.06
N CYS A 124 -20.25 17.32 1.19
CA CYS A 124 -21.28 17.06 0.18
C CYS A 124 -22.56 16.45 0.76
N THR A 125 -22.45 15.57 1.77
CA THR A 125 -23.60 14.81 2.28
C THR A 125 -24.29 15.43 3.49
N ARG A 126 -23.68 16.43 4.15
CA ARG A 126 -24.19 17.18 5.34
C ARG A 126 -24.78 16.28 6.45
N THR A 127 -24.43 15.00 6.46
CA THR A 127 -24.93 13.99 7.39
C THR A 127 -23.73 13.28 8.00
N ARG A 128 -23.62 13.32 9.33
CA ARG A 128 -22.52 12.68 10.10
C ARG A 128 -22.56 11.15 10.07
N GLN A 129 -23.52 10.54 9.37
CA GLN A 129 -23.66 9.09 9.27
C GLN A 129 -22.56 8.44 8.42
N THR A 130 -21.90 9.20 7.54
CA THR A 130 -20.74 8.74 6.75
C THR A 130 -19.52 8.41 7.62
N LEU A 131 -19.46 8.92 8.87
CA LEU A 131 -18.37 8.60 9.81
C LEU A 131 -18.45 7.18 10.40
N HIS A 132 -19.62 6.54 10.30
CA HIS A 132 -19.85 5.20 10.86
C HIS A 132 -19.51 4.06 9.90
N TYR A 133 -19.37 4.35 8.60
CA TYR A 133 -18.92 3.35 7.64
C TYR A 133 -17.39 3.31 7.62
N PRO A 134 -16.78 2.13 7.83
CA PRO A 134 -15.33 1.98 7.72
C PRO A 134 -14.93 2.29 6.27
N LEU A 135 -14.12 3.34 6.12
CA LEU A 135 -13.59 3.73 4.82
C LEU A 135 -12.51 2.71 4.40
N PRO A 136 -12.62 2.07 3.23
CA PRO A 136 -11.59 1.16 2.75
C PRO A 136 -10.29 1.94 2.51
N PHE A 137 -9.23 1.61 3.25
CA PHE A 137 -7.94 2.31 3.16
C PHE A 137 -7.06 1.81 2.01
N GLY A 138 -7.33 0.61 1.48
CA GLY A 138 -6.61 -0.02 0.38
C GLY A 138 -6.55 0.83 -0.90
N PRO A 139 -7.65 1.43 -1.40
CA PRO A 139 -7.63 2.29 -2.58
C PRO A 139 -6.68 3.49 -2.44
N PHE A 140 -6.61 4.09 -1.25
CA PHE A 140 -5.73 5.23 -0.99
C PHE A 140 -4.26 4.80 -0.93
N LEU A 141 -3.98 3.64 -0.34
CA LEU A 141 -2.65 3.01 -0.39
C LEU A 141 -2.24 2.65 -1.82
N ALA A 142 -3.15 2.11 -2.62
CA ALA A 142 -2.88 1.77 -4.01
C ALA A 142 -2.57 3.04 -4.83
N ALA A 143 -3.37 4.10 -4.66
CA ALA A 143 -3.13 5.39 -5.31
C ALA A 143 -1.78 6.00 -4.91
N ALA A 144 -1.45 5.98 -3.62
CA ALA A 144 -0.15 6.43 -3.12
C ALA A 144 1.00 5.58 -3.67
N GLY A 145 0.81 4.26 -3.78
CA GLY A 145 1.77 3.33 -4.38
C GLY A 145 2.04 3.65 -5.86
N VAL A 146 0.99 3.89 -6.66
CA VAL A 146 1.15 4.30 -8.07
C VAL A 146 1.91 5.64 -8.17
N PHE A 147 1.55 6.61 -7.33
CA PHE A 147 2.19 7.93 -7.32
C PHE A 147 3.66 7.86 -6.91
N CYS A 148 3.97 7.13 -5.83
CA CYS A 148 5.33 6.95 -5.35
C CYS A 148 6.17 6.12 -6.32
N GLY A 149 5.58 5.09 -6.92
CA GLY A 149 6.19 4.32 -8.00
C GLY A 149 6.60 5.24 -9.14
N TRP A 150 5.65 6.01 -9.67
CA TRP A 150 5.91 7.02 -10.71
C TRP A 150 7.08 7.94 -10.36
N GLN A 151 7.13 8.45 -9.13
CA GLN A 151 8.22 9.33 -8.67
C GLN A 151 9.57 8.60 -8.59
N ALA A 152 9.59 7.38 -8.06
CA ALA A 152 10.80 6.55 -8.00
C ALA A 152 11.34 6.23 -9.41
N PHE A 153 10.47 6.08 -10.41
CA PHE A 153 10.87 5.84 -11.80
C PHE A 153 11.45 7.06 -12.50
N ILE A 154 11.01 8.27 -12.16
CA ILE A 154 11.57 9.52 -12.71
C ILE A 154 12.93 9.87 -12.08
N SER A 155 13.13 9.47 -10.82
CA SER A 155 14.29 9.90 -10.02
C SER A 155 15.46 8.91 -10.00
N GLN A 156 15.34 7.73 -10.62
CA GLN A 156 16.51 6.91 -10.94
C GLN A 156 17.14 7.44 -12.25
N PRO A 157 18.34 8.05 -12.19
CA PRO A 157 19.06 8.37 -13.41
C PRO A 157 19.41 7.06 -14.11
N LEU A 158 19.19 7.04 -15.42
CA LEU A 158 19.64 6.01 -16.36
C LEU A 158 21.13 5.68 -16.16
#